data_AF-A0A7C7H4N8-F1
#
_entry.id   AF-A0A7C7H4N8-F1
#
_cell.length_a   1.000
_cell.length_b   1.000
_cell.length_c   1.000
_cell.angle_alpha   90.00
_cell.angle_beta   90.00
_cell.angle_gamma   90.00
#
_symmetry.space_group_name_H-M   'P 1'
#
loop_
_entity.id
_entity.type
_entity.pdbx_description
1 polymer ?
#
loop_
_entity_poly.entity_id
_entity_poly.type
_entity_poly.pdbx_seq_one_letter_code
_entity_poly.pdbx_strand_id
1 'polypeptide(L)'
;MKLFVSLLIFYCIVFSRCNSDQTSWGIVSQNLNTNTPSGSMIRIENLGEESAHFSLKINDVLFSNNEELKEYLVDKTDTLESLEKRSWRFVKDHVYFDQSLTDSNWIHDPGLFINSLGFGYCDDKAAVLAFVWEKIGLFSRVWNLGGHVVPEVYANDGWSLYDPMYEVYYQTNRNYVNGVKELSKQPSIVRSGYLDKMPCKNIHALWNRYSYKTAKAYLTIDNNMISEWYSKPVAEHDLKIKIPPKGTFEFPGKYEKSLVNSKGDSVFSYANAKLTIPKGWTGKINIPLVIHSINGKGLLNISGKEYEIDMEPLKALINKRTEFIYDMQFKQTDDTVEIIYLVNPLVFGLSKENLLVAEGYNTKLLDFRIVKLNQSKRINFPPKYDFPEEAFNVANYMDQLFNLRKLKIKKRSDIYKKLILIITANNTLKQEEMEDRYRFFYKKIDNILSSVNSETKSVEFVKSLNDDIYFSVFISLVEHLETEEIVAIINDGRNPINHNKTHTGGI
;
A
#
# COMPACT_ATOMS: atom_id res chain seq x y z
N MET A 1 -64.75 37.14 -8.69
CA MET A 1 -64.06 36.29 -9.69
C MET A 1 -62.62 36.70 -9.94
N LYS A 2 -62.30 37.97 -10.27
CA LYS A 2 -60.91 38.43 -10.48
C LYS A 2 -59.97 38.26 -9.28
N LEU A 3 -60.46 38.48 -8.04
CA LEU A 3 -59.65 38.29 -6.82
C LEU A 3 -59.30 36.81 -6.55
N PHE A 4 -60.18 35.88 -6.95
CA PHE A 4 -60.01 34.44 -6.71
C PHE A 4 -59.00 33.83 -7.69
N VAL A 5 -58.99 34.31 -8.94
CA VAL A 5 -58.00 33.91 -9.96
C VAL A 5 -56.60 34.42 -9.60
N SER A 6 -56.47 35.64 -9.07
CA SER A 6 -55.17 36.16 -8.61
C SER A 6 -54.61 35.41 -7.39
N LEU A 7 -55.46 34.96 -6.46
CA LEU A 7 -55.05 34.14 -5.32
C LEU A 7 -54.63 32.73 -5.74
N LEU A 8 -55.32 32.12 -6.72
CA LEU A 8 -54.93 30.82 -7.26
C LEU A 8 -53.60 30.87 -8.02
N ILE A 9 -53.37 31.92 -8.81
CA ILE A 9 -52.10 32.12 -9.53
C ILE A 9 -50.95 32.39 -8.55
N PHE A 10 -51.20 33.16 -7.47
CA PHE A 10 -50.19 33.35 -6.42
C PHE A 10 -49.90 32.05 -5.66
N TYR A 11 -50.92 31.24 -5.36
CA TYR A 11 -50.76 29.93 -4.74
C TYR A 11 -50.00 28.96 -5.67
N CYS A 12 -50.29 28.95 -6.98
CA CYS A 12 -49.54 28.14 -7.95
C CYS A 12 -48.09 28.60 -8.13
N ILE A 13 -47.80 29.91 -8.07
CA ILE A 13 -46.41 30.43 -8.16
C ILE A 13 -45.63 30.19 -6.87
N VAL A 14 -46.29 30.27 -5.70
CA VAL A 14 -45.66 29.96 -4.40
C VAL A 14 -45.44 28.45 -4.25
N PHE A 15 -46.35 27.59 -4.72
CA PHE A 15 -46.15 26.14 -4.71
C PHE A 15 -45.23 25.63 -5.84
N SER A 16 -45.12 26.33 -6.98
CA SER A 16 -44.12 25.99 -8.01
C SER A 16 -42.70 26.46 -7.67
N ARG A 17 -42.54 27.32 -6.64
CA ARG A 17 -41.25 27.63 -6.01
C ARG A 17 -40.97 26.82 -4.76
N CYS A 18 -41.91 25.99 -4.33
CA CYS A 18 -41.63 24.82 -3.51
C CYS A 18 -41.17 23.69 -4.46
N ASN A 19 -40.13 23.98 -5.24
CA ASN A 19 -39.35 22.95 -5.90
C ASN A 19 -38.70 22.23 -4.72
N SER A 20 -39.34 21.15 -4.28
CA SER A 20 -38.89 20.38 -3.15
C SER A 20 -37.40 20.14 -3.32
N ASP A 21 -36.62 20.58 -2.34
CA ASP A 21 -35.26 20.13 -2.05
C ASP A 21 -35.31 18.62 -1.77
N GLN A 22 -35.76 17.84 -2.76
CA GLN A 22 -35.72 16.41 -2.77
C GLN A 22 -34.29 16.06 -3.07
N THR A 23 -33.54 15.82 -2.00
CA THR A 23 -32.35 14.97 -1.99
C THR A 23 -32.51 13.86 -3.04
N SER A 24 -31.93 14.08 -4.23
CA SER A 24 -32.20 13.20 -5.35
C SER A 24 -31.16 12.09 -5.31
N TRP A 25 -31.59 10.87 -5.00
CA TRP A 25 -30.76 9.70 -5.22
C TRP A 25 -30.47 9.54 -6.72
N GLY A 26 -29.23 9.19 -7.07
CA GLY A 26 -28.86 8.96 -8.45
C GLY A 26 -27.46 8.37 -8.62
N ILE A 27 -27.19 7.94 -9.85
CA ILE A 27 -25.90 7.41 -10.29
C ILE A 27 -25.31 8.40 -11.30
N VAL A 28 -24.04 8.74 -11.12
CA VAL A 28 -23.24 9.49 -12.08
C VAL A 28 -22.04 8.65 -12.46
N SER A 29 -21.82 8.48 -13.77
CA SER A 29 -20.64 7.81 -14.31
C SER A 29 -19.86 8.77 -15.20
N GLN A 30 -18.55 8.83 -15.01
CA GLN A 30 -17.65 9.71 -15.74
C GLN A 30 -16.41 8.95 -16.17
N ASN A 31 -16.02 9.08 -17.43
CA ASN A 31 -14.74 8.60 -17.93
C ASN A 31 -13.79 9.79 -18.06
N LEU A 32 -12.71 9.78 -17.28
CA LEU A 32 -11.73 10.87 -17.21
C LEU A 32 -10.38 10.44 -17.75
N ASN A 33 -9.85 11.22 -18.70
CA ASN A 33 -8.61 10.90 -19.41
C ASN A 33 -7.45 11.83 -19.02
N THR A 34 -6.26 11.26 -18.87
CA THR A 34 -5.01 12.02 -18.65
C THR A 34 -3.82 11.38 -19.37
N ASN A 35 -2.95 12.22 -19.93
CA ASN A 35 -1.69 11.78 -20.53
C ASN A 35 -0.56 11.67 -19.49
N THR A 36 -0.77 12.16 -18.27
CA THR A 36 0.24 12.17 -17.20
C THR A 36 -0.33 11.63 -15.89
N PRO A 37 -0.66 10.33 -15.78
CA PRO A 37 -1.38 9.82 -14.60
C PRO A 37 -0.67 10.08 -13.27
N SER A 38 0.66 9.94 -13.20
CA SER A 38 1.48 10.25 -12.01
C SER A 38 1.61 11.74 -11.70
N GLY A 39 1.22 12.61 -12.63
CA GLY A 39 1.24 14.07 -12.51
C GLY A 39 -0.16 14.68 -12.44
N SER A 40 -1.19 13.86 -12.18
CA SER A 40 -2.60 14.26 -12.18
C SER A 40 -3.30 13.81 -10.90
N MET A 41 -4.38 14.50 -10.56
CA MET A 41 -5.38 14.08 -9.57
C MET A 41 -6.77 14.23 -10.15
N ILE A 42 -7.73 13.54 -9.56
CA ILE A 42 -9.15 13.76 -9.69
C ILE A 42 -9.60 14.71 -8.59
N ARG A 43 -10.43 15.69 -8.96
CA ARG A 43 -11.15 16.58 -8.06
C ARG A 43 -12.63 16.35 -8.26
N ILE A 44 -13.33 16.06 -7.16
CA ILE A 44 -14.78 15.99 -7.08
C ILE A 44 -15.25 17.21 -6.29
N GLU A 45 -16.03 18.08 -6.91
CA GLU A 45 -16.54 19.29 -6.29
C GLU A 45 -18.06 19.20 -6.14
N ASN A 46 -18.58 19.50 -4.95
CA ASN A 46 -20.02 19.59 -4.73
C ASN A 46 -20.49 21.02 -5.03
N LEU A 47 -21.15 21.20 -6.18
CA LEU A 47 -21.67 22.49 -6.62
C LEU A 47 -23.00 22.86 -5.93
N GLY A 48 -23.62 21.92 -5.22
CA GLY A 48 -24.90 22.09 -4.55
C GLY A 48 -24.86 22.93 -3.26
N GLU A 49 -26.05 23.21 -2.74
CA GLU A 49 -26.28 23.82 -1.41
C GLU A 49 -26.48 22.77 -0.31
N GLU A 50 -26.61 21.50 -0.68
CA GLU A 50 -26.72 20.37 0.24
C GLU A 50 -25.47 19.48 0.19
N SER A 51 -25.26 18.66 1.23
CA SER A 51 -24.18 17.67 1.20
C SER A 51 -24.48 16.57 0.18
N ALA A 52 -23.46 16.11 -0.54
CA ALA A 52 -23.50 14.88 -1.32
C ALA A 52 -23.05 13.70 -0.47
N HIS A 53 -23.71 12.55 -0.61
CA HIS A 53 -23.38 11.32 0.12
C HIS A 53 -23.50 10.10 -0.79
N PHE A 54 -22.38 9.41 -1.06
CA PHE A 54 -22.32 8.42 -2.13
C PHE A 54 -21.24 7.35 -1.92
N SER A 55 -21.43 6.17 -2.51
CA SER A 55 -20.33 5.23 -2.79
C SER A 55 -19.61 5.64 -4.06
N LEU A 56 -18.31 5.35 -4.11
CA LEU A 56 -17.46 5.67 -5.25
C LEU A 56 -16.75 4.40 -5.73
N LYS A 57 -16.79 4.15 -7.04
CA LYS A 57 -15.94 3.18 -7.74
C LYS A 57 -14.89 3.91 -8.56
N ILE A 58 -13.68 3.38 -8.56
CA ILE A 58 -12.58 3.81 -9.41
C ILE A 58 -12.09 2.56 -10.13
N ASN A 59 -12.27 2.47 -11.45
CA ASN A 59 -11.85 1.32 -12.27
C ASN A 59 -12.24 -0.04 -11.65
N ASP A 60 -13.44 -0.12 -11.06
CA ASP A 60 -14.00 -1.31 -10.40
C ASP A 60 -13.23 -1.85 -9.15
N VAL A 61 -12.30 -1.08 -8.55
CA VAL A 61 -11.44 -1.57 -7.46
C VAL A 61 -11.52 -0.76 -6.14
N LEU A 62 -12.49 0.15 -6.01
CA LEU A 62 -12.81 0.83 -4.75
C LEU A 62 -14.13 0.27 -4.20
N PHE A 63 -14.08 -0.41 -3.05
CA PHE A 63 -15.22 -1.15 -2.51
C PHE A 63 -15.94 -0.35 -1.44
N SER A 64 -17.26 -0.30 -1.52
CA SER A 64 -18.10 0.38 -0.53
C SER A 64 -18.15 -0.39 0.78
N ASN A 65 -17.96 -1.71 0.76
CA ASN A 65 -17.93 -2.59 1.93
C ASN A 65 -17.31 -3.95 1.57
N ASN A 66 -17.20 -4.84 2.55
CA ASN A 66 -16.60 -6.17 2.36
C ASN A 66 -17.48 -7.13 1.55
N GLU A 67 -18.81 -6.92 1.48
CA GLU A 67 -19.67 -7.73 0.61
C GLU A 67 -19.38 -7.43 -0.87
N GLU A 68 -19.16 -6.17 -1.22
CA GLU A 68 -18.79 -5.79 -2.58
C GLU A 68 -17.41 -6.35 -2.99
N LEU A 69 -16.45 -6.38 -2.06
CA LEU A 69 -15.16 -7.04 -2.28
C LEU A 69 -15.33 -8.55 -2.53
N LYS A 70 -16.18 -9.21 -1.73
CA LYS A 70 -16.51 -10.63 -1.92
C LYS A 70 -17.18 -10.86 -3.28
N GLU A 71 -18.16 -10.05 -3.66
CA GLU A 71 -18.80 -10.13 -4.98
C GLU A 71 -17.78 -9.98 -6.10
N TYR A 72 -16.89 -8.99 -6.01
CA TYR A 72 -15.81 -8.81 -6.99
C TYR A 72 -14.90 -10.03 -7.12
N LEU A 73 -14.60 -10.71 -6.01
CA LEU A 73 -13.75 -11.90 -6.00
C LEU A 73 -14.48 -13.14 -6.50
N VAL A 74 -15.78 -13.28 -6.27
CA VAL A 74 -16.56 -14.46 -6.69
C VAL A 74 -17.05 -14.36 -8.13
N ASP A 75 -17.54 -13.18 -8.54
CA ASP A 75 -18.25 -12.95 -9.81
C ASP A 75 -17.33 -12.97 -11.05
N LYS A 76 -16.01 -12.75 -10.88
CA LYS A 76 -15.11 -12.73 -12.03
C LYS A 76 -15.00 -14.12 -12.68
N THR A 77 -15.35 -14.14 -13.97
CA THR A 77 -15.50 -15.27 -14.91
C THR A 77 -14.22 -16.08 -15.20
N ASP A 78 -13.15 -15.89 -14.44
CA ASP A 78 -11.93 -16.70 -14.57
C ASP A 78 -12.13 -18.04 -13.87
N THR A 79 -12.93 -18.90 -14.50
CA THR A 79 -13.29 -20.24 -14.00
C THR A 79 -12.09 -21.18 -13.88
N LEU A 80 -10.91 -20.80 -14.39
CA LEU A 80 -9.70 -21.62 -14.37
C LEU A 80 -8.86 -21.40 -13.09
N GLU A 81 -8.94 -20.23 -12.47
CA GLU A 81 -8.24 -19.95 -11.21
C GLU A 81 -9.15 -20.21 -10.01
N SER A 82 -8.66 -21.01 -9.05
CA SER A 82 -9.38 -21.28 -7.81
C SER A 82 -9.57 -20.02 -6.97
N LEU A 83 -10.65 -19.98 -6.18
CA LEU A 83 -11.01 -18.81 -5.38
C LEU A 83 -9.89 -18.41 -4.40
N GLU A 84 -9.24 -19.38 -3.78
CA GLU A 84 -8.17 -19.11 -2.84
C GLU A 84 -6.97 -18.42 -3.49
N LYS A 85 -6.57 -18.88 -4.69
CA LYS A 85 -5.47 -18.32 -5.46
C LYS A 85 -5.84 -16.94 -6.02
N ARG A 86 -7.08 -16.76 -6.45
CA ARG A 86 -7.61 -15.47 -6.92
C ARG A 86 -7.58 -14.41 -5.83
N SER A 87 -8.03 -14.73 -4.63
CA SER A 87 -7.97 -13.85 -3.47
C SER A 87 -6.53 -13.50 -3.09
N TRP A 88 -5.62 -14.48 -3.10
CA TRP A 88 -4.21 -14.23 -2.88
C TRP A 88 -3.62 -13.28 -3.94
N ARG A 89 -3.88 -13.52 -5.23
CA ARG A 89 -3.43 -12.67 -6.33
C ARG A 89 -3.96 -11.24 -6.17
N PHE A 90 -5.23 -11.12 -5.80
CA PHE A 90 -5.86 -9.83 -5.56
C PHE A 90 -5.17 -9.06 -4.42
N VAL A 91 -4.99 -9.67 -3.24
CA VAL A 91 -4.30 -9.02 -2.11
C VAL A 91 -2.86 -8.69 -2.49
N LYS A 92 -2.14 -9.61 -3.13
CA LYS A 92 -0.78 -9.41 -3.65
C LYS A 92 -0.67 -8.17 -4.54
N ASP A 93 -1.65 -7.96 -5.42
CA ASP A 93 -1.61 -6.89 -6.41
C ASP A 93 -2.12 -5.54 -5.91
N HIS A 94 -2.81 -5.52 -4.77
CA HIS A 94 -3.36 -4.29 -4.14
C HIS A 94 -2.68 -3.95 -2.80
N VAL A 95 -1.72 -4.74 -2.35
CA VAL A 95 -1.01 -4.51 -1.08
C VAL A 95 0.50 -4.64 -1.22
N TYR A 96 1.23 -3.61 -0.82
CA TYR A 96 2.69 -3.55 -0.84
C TYR A 96 3.32 -3.65 0.55
N PHE A 97 4.64 -3.81 0.59
CA PHE A 97 5.42 -3.84 1.83
C PHE A 97 5.87 -2.43 2.21
N ASP A 98 5.57 -2.02 3.43
CA ASP A 98 6.12 -0.82 4.10
C ASP A 98 5.95 -1.00 5.62
N GLN A 99 6.38 -0.03 6.42
CA GLN A 99 6.16 0.00 7.87
C GLN A 99 4.66 -0.08 8.18
N SER A 100 4.25 -1.06 9.01
CA SER A 100 2.88 -1.09 9.53
C SER A 100 2.55 0.21 10.26
N LEU A 101 1.35 0.76 10.03
CA LEU A 101 0.97 2.05 10.57
C LEU A 101 0.73 2.01 12.08
N THR A 102 0.22 0.89 12.60
CA THR A 102 -0.09 0.69 14.01
C THR A 102 -0.15 -0.81 14.32
N ASP A 103 -0.03 -1.20 15.58
CA ASP A 103 -0.24 -2.60 16.01
C ASP A 103 -1.73 -2.87 16.36
N SER A 104 -2.61 -1.87 16.21
CA SER A 104 -4.03 -2.01 16.52
C SER A 104 -4.77 -2.89 15.50
N ASN A 105 -5.58 -3.84 15.99
CA ASN A 105 -6.28 -4.82 15.14
C ASN A 105 -7.24 -4.22 14.09
N TRP A 106 -7.68 -2.97 14.26
CA TRP A 106 -8.63 -2.33 13.34
C TRP A 106 -8.07 -2.20 11.92
N ILE A 107 -6.75 -2.21 11.73
CA ILE A 107 -6.13 -2.14 10.39
C ILE A 107 -6.42 -3.39 9.56
N HIS A 108 -6.76 -4.53 10.16
CA HIS A 108 -6.95 -5.78 9.43
C HIS A 108 -8.33 -5.92 8.77
N ASP A 109 -9.23 -4.93 8.90
CA ASP A 109 -10.49 -4.88 8.13
C ASP A 109 -10.15 -4.82 6.63
N PRO A 110 -10.52 -5.82 5.81
CA PRO A 110 -10.12 -5.89 4.41
C PRO A 110 -10.49 -4.63 3.62
N GLY A 111 -11.72 -4.14 3.76
CA GLY A 111 -12.19 -2.94 3.07
C GLY A 111 -11.37 -1.71 3.43
N LEU A 112 -11.13 -1.47 4.73
CA LEU A 112 -10.30 -0.37 5.20
C LEU A 112 -8.85 -0.51 4.71
N PHE A 113 -8.26 -1.69 4.83
CA PHE A 113 -6.87 -1.92 4.46
C PHE A 113 -6.65 -1.75 2.96
N ILE A 114 -7.53 -2.30 2.12
CA ILE A 114 -7.44 -2.20 0.67
C ILE A 114 -7.73 -0.77 0.19
N ASN A 115 -8.76 -0.11 0.73
CA ASN A 115 -9.15 1.22 0.26
C ASN A 115 -8.21 2.32 0.79
N SER A 116 -7.75 2.22 2.04
CA SER A 116 -7.06 3.32 2.72
C SER A 116 -5.54 3.12 2.86
N LEU A 117 -5.09 1.99 3.39
CA LEU A 117 -3.68 1.80 3.72
C LEU A 117 -2.92 1.22 2.52
N GLY A 118 -3.22 -0.02 2.16
CA GLY A 118 -2.54 -0.75 1.09
C GLY A 118 -1.14 -1.22 1.45
N PHE A 119 -0.68 -1.05 2.68
CA PHE A 119 0.66 -1.43 3.10
C PHE A 119 0.70 -1.99 4.52
N GLY A 120 1.68 -2.85 4.76
CA GLY A 120 1.98 -3.41 6.05
C GLY A 120 3.05 -4.48 6.00
N TYR A 121 3.31 -5.10 7.14
CA TYR A 121 4.23 -6.20 7.31
C TYR A 121 3.60 -7.55 6.99
N CYS A 122 4.37 -8.63 7.15
CA CYS A 122 3.94 -9.99 6.84
C CYS A 122 2.63 -10.36 7.54
N ASP A 123 2.47 -9.90 8.78
CA ASP A 123 1.31 -10.16 9.60
C ASP A 123 0.07 -9.41 9.15
N ASP A 124 0.17 -8.12 8.85
CA ASP A 124 -0.95 -7.33 8.32
C ASP A 124 -1.47 -7.97 7.02
N LYS A 125 -0.55 -8.30 6.11
CA LYS A 125 -0.88 -8.90 4.81
C LYS A 125 -1.49 -10.29 4.96
N ALA A 126 -0.95 -11.10 5.88
CA ALA A 126 -1.48 -12.43 6.16
C ALA A 126 -2.89 -12.37 6.77
N ALA A 127 -3.11 -11.49 7.75
CA ALA A 127 -4.40 -11.31 8.40
C ALA A 127 -5.46 -10.83 7.41
N VAL A 128 -5.15 -9.84 6.58
CA VAL A 128 -6.08 -9.33 5.56
C VAL A 128 -6.46 -10.42 4.57
N LEU A 129 -5.50 -11.22 4.08
CA LEU A 129 -5.82 -12.33 3.17
C LEU A 129 -6.67 -13.42 3.84
N ALA A 130 -6.38 -13.74 5.10
CA ALA A 130 -7.17 -14.67 5.91
C ALA A 130 -8.63 -14.20 6.04
N PHE A 131 -8.85 -12.93 6.40
CA PHE A 131 -10.20 -12.35 6.48
C PHE A 131 -10.91 -12.28 5.12
N VAL A 132 -10.18 -12.02 4.03
CA VAL A 132 -10.75 -12.09 2.67
C VAL A 132 -11.25 -13.51 2.36
N TRP A 133 -10.49 -14.55 2.69
CA TRP A 133 -10.91 -15.94 2.51
C TRP A 133 -12.14 -16.28 3.36
N GLU A 134 -12.18 -15.87 4.62
CA GLU A 134 -13.34 -16.07 5.50
C GLU A 134 -14.59 -15.38 4.94
N LYS A 135 -14.45 -14.17 4.40
CA LYS A 135 -15.54 -13.42 3.77
C LYS A 135 -16.15 -14.12 2.57
N ILE A 136 -15.33 -14.81 1.77
CA ILE A 136 -15.80 -15.60 0.63
C ILE A 136 -16.20 -17.04 1.03
N GLY A 137 -16.24 -17.36 2.32
CA GLY A 137 -16.74 -18.64 2.84
C GLY A 137 -15.69 -19.76 2.93
N LEU A 138 -14.40 -19.43 2.86
CA LEU A 138 -13.31 -20.40 3.04
C LEU A 138 -12.78 -20.36 4.48
N PHE A 139 -12.46 -21.52 5.03
CA PHE A 139 -11.80 -21.57 6.34
C PHE A 139 -10.35 -21.14 6.20
N SER A 140 -9.92 -20.25 7.10
CA SER A 140 -8.57 -19.70 7.09
C SER A 140 -7.90 -19.84 8.45
N ARG A 141 -6.57 -19.68 8.49
CA ARG A 141 -5.80 -19.47 9.73
C ARG A 141 -4.49 -18.77 9.43
N VAL A 142 -3.87 -18.17 10.44
CA VAL A 142 -2.59 -17.47 10.31
C VAL A 142 -1.54 -18.10 11.22
N TRP A 143 -0.37 -18.40 10.66
CA TRP A 143 0.79 -18.93 11.36
C TRP A 143 1.81 -17.84 11.65
N ASN A 144 2.34 -17.84 12.87
CA ASN A 144 3.60 -17.19 13.19
C ASN A 144 4.73 -18.23 13.12
N LEU A 145 5.74 -17.96 12.29
CA LEU A 145 6.90 -18.83 12.03
C LEU A 145 8.18 -18.30 12.70
N GLY A 146 8.05 -17.57 13.81
CA GLY A 146 9.17 -17.05 14.60
C GLY A 146 10.02 -15.99 13.90
N GLY A 147 9.41 -15.19 13.03
CA GLY A 147 10.08 -14.15 12.25
C GLY A 147 9.45 -13.89 10.88
N HIS A 148 8.46 -14.68 10.51
CA HIS A 148 7.60 -14.47 9.35
C HIS A 148 6.18 -14.91 9.70
N VAL A 149 5.17 -14.29 9.10
CA VAL A 149 3.76 -14.61 9.35
C VAL A 149 3.10 -14.92 8.02
N VAL A 150 2.37 -16.03 7.96
CA VAL A 150 1.79 -16.54 6.71
C VAL A 150 0.36 -17.04 6.95
N PRO A 151 -0.55 -16.85 5.99
CA PRO A 151 -1.90 -17.38 6.09
C PRO A 151 -2.00 -18.74 5.38
N GLU A 152 -2.94 -19.56 5.83
CA GLU A 152 -3.38 -20.76 5.14
C GLU A 152 -4.89 -20.75 4.96
N VAL A 153 -5.33 -21.46 3.93
CA VAL A 153 -6.73 -21.69 3.59
C VAL A 153 -6.98 -23.19 3.51
N TYR A 154 -8.11 -23.64 4.03
CA TYR A 154 -8.53 -25.04 3.88
C TYR A 154 -9.34 -25.18 2.58
N ALA A 155 -8.74 -25.85 1.60
CA ALA A 155 -9.30 -26.07 0.27
C ALA A 155 -8.85 -27.44 -0.26
N ASN A 156 -9.69 -28.09 -1.07
CA ASN A 156 -9.38 -29.41 -1.66
C ASN A 156 -8.93 -30.45 -0.61
N ASP A 157 -9.68 -30.55 0.49
CA ASP A 157 -9.43 -31.46 1.63
C ASP A 157 -8.09 -31.25 2.38
N GLY A 158 -7.38 -30.14 2.14
CA GLY A 158 -6.08 -29.85 2.74
C GLY A 158 -5.86 -28.38 3.09
N TRP A 159 -4.82 -28.11 3.89
CA TRP A 159 -4.35 -26.75 4.13
C TRP A 159 -3.38 -26.33 3.04
N SER A 160 -3.63 -25.17 2.42
CA SER A 160 -2.79 -24.57 1.39
C SER A 160 -2.24 -23.24 1.88
N LEU A 161 -0.93 -23.03 1.76
CA LEU A 161 -0.29 -21.75 2.08
C LEU A 161 -0.19 -20.86 0.84
N TYR A 162 -0.66 -19.62 0.98
CA TYR A 162 -0.45 -18.57 -0.01
C TYR A 162 0.15 -17.34 0.68
N ASP A 163 1.41 -17.05 0.41
CA ASP A 163 2.15 -15.98 1.07
C ASP A 163 2.01 -14.66 0.29
N PRO A 164 1.22 -13.69 0.77
CA PRO A 164 1.04 -12.40 0.08
C PRO A 164 2.25 -11.49 0.25
N MET A 165 3.11 -11.73 1.24
CA MET A 165 4.27 -10.92 1.55
C MET A 165 5.45 -11.31 0.67
N TYR A 166 5.68 -12.61 0.50
CA TYR A 166 6.73 -13.13 -0.40
C TYR A 166 6.22 -13.43 -1.82
N GLU A 167 4.97 -13.09 -2.12
CA GLU A 167 4.40 -13.25 -3.46
C GLU A 167 4.60 -14.68 -4.00
N VAL A 168 4.33 -15.68 -3.16
CA VAL A 168 4.58 -17.09 -3.49
C VAL A 168 3.56 -18.03 -2.85
N TYR A 169 3.36 -19.18 -3.49
CA TYR A 169 2.84 -20.40 -2.89
C TYR A 169 3.73 -21.56 -3.33
N TYR A 170 3.84 -22.61 -2.50
CA TYR A 170 4.76 -23.72 -2.76
C TYR A 170 3.98 -24.98 -3.15
N GLN A 171 4.44 -25.68 -4.18
CA GLN A 171 3.76 -26.83 -4.74
C GLN A 171 4.68 -28.04 -4.85
N THR A 172 4.14 -29.23 -4.62
CA THR A 172 4.77 -30.52 -4.97
C THR A 172 4.37 -30.99 -6.37
N ASN A 173 3.20 -30.55 -6.85
CA ASN A 173 2.71 -30.76 -8.22
C ASN A 173 1.75 -29.62 -8.59
N ARG A 174 1.39 -29.50 -9.88
CA ARG A 174 0.59 -28.38 -10.40
C ARG A 174 -0.75 -28.14 -9.70
N ASN A 175 -1.31 -29.16 -9.06
CA ASN A 175 -2.66 -29.12 -8.49
C ASN A 175 -2.67 -29.09 -6.95
N TYR A 176 -1.49 -29.06 -6.30
CA TYR A 176 -1.40 -29.16 -4.85
C TYR A 176 -0.47 -28.11 -4.28
N VAL A 177 -1.06 -27.16 -3.54
CA VAL A 177 -0.32 -26.16 -2.76
C VAL A 177 -0.11 -26.72 -1.35
N ASN A 178 1.14 -26.74 -0.91
CA ASN A 178 1.51 -27.27 0.39
C ASN A 178 1.15 -26.29 1.51
N GLY A 179 0.67 -26.83 2.64
CA GLY A 179 0.57 -26.10 3.90
C GLY A 179 1.90 -26.07 4.67
N VAL A 180 1.92 -25.28 5.74
CA VAL A 180 3.04 -25.09 6.67
C VAL A 180 3.53 -26.42 7.24
N LYS A 181 2.61 -27.32 7.62
CA LYS A 181 2.97 -28.63 8.22
C LYS A 181 3.62 -29.58 7.22
N GLU A 182 3.26 -29.49 5.95
CA GLU A 182 3.89 -30.25 4.88
C GLU A 182 5.27 -29.66 4.57
N LEU A 183 5.37 -28.33 4.48
CA LEU A 183 6.63 -27.63 4.24
C LEU A 183 7.65 -27.82 5.36
N SER A 184 7.20 -27.94 6.61
CA SER A 184 8.10 -28.20 7.75
C SER A 184 8.74 -29.59 7.68
N LYS A 185 8.12 -30.55 7.00
CA LYS A 185 8.67 -31.90 6.78
C LYS A 185 9.57 -31.98 5.55
N GLN A 186 9.37 -31.07 4.58
CA GLN A 186 10.06 -31.07 3.29
C GLN A 186 10.47 -29.64 2.87
N PRO A 187 11.40 -28.99 3.60
CA PRO A 187 11.81 -27.61 3.33
C PRO A 187 12.52 -27.42 1.98
N SER A 188 12.97 -28.51 1.35
CA SER A 188 13.55 -28.46 -0.01
C SER A 188 12.54 -27.94 -1.03
N ILE A 189 11.23 -28.15 -0.83
CA ILE A 189 10.17 -27.61 -1.69
C ILE A 189 10.28 -26.08 -1.74
N VAL A 190 10.45 -25.44 -0.57
CA VAL A 190 10.62 -23.98 -0.43
C VAL A 190 11.84 -23.45 -1.17
N ARG A 191 12.89 -24.27 -1.37
CA ARG A 191 14.11 -23.84 -2.06
C ARG A 191 14.10 -24.15 -3.56
N SER A 192 13.26 -25.11 -3.95
CA SER A 192 13.29 -25.68 -5.29
C SER A 192 12.67 -24.74 -6.33
N GLY A 193 11.59 -24.03 -6.00
CA GLY A 193 10.88 -23.15 -6.94
C GLY A 193 10.43 -23.84 -8.23
N TYR A 194 10.32 -25.18 -8.21
CA TYR A 194 10.43 -26.04 -9.39
C TYR A 194 9.23 -26.00 -10.36
N LEU A 195 8.08 -25.45 -9.97
CA LEU A 195 6.82 -25.66 -10.69
C LEU A 195 6.17 -24.40 -11.27
N ASP A 196 6.24 -23.25 -10.59
CA ASP A 196 5.65 -21.99 -11.06
C ASP A 196 6.56 -20.80 -10.70
N LYS A 197 7.25 -20.24 -11.69
CA LYS A 197 7.96 -18.96 -11.53
C LYS A 197 6.94 -17.83 -11.58
N MET A 198 6.43 -17.47 -10.42
CA MET A 198 5.43 -16.39 -10.32
C MET A 198 6.05 -15.02 -10.57
N PRO A 199 5.37 -14.13 -11.31
CA PRO A 199 5.78 -12.75 -11.41
C PRO A 199 5.76 -12.12 -10.01
N CYS A 200 6.86 -11.47 -9.67
CA CYS A 200 7.06 -10.81 -8.39
C CYS A 200 7.24 -9.31 -8.65
N LYS A 201 6.49 -8.47 -7.95
CA LYS A 201 6.59 -7.01 -8.10
C LYS A 201 7.44 -6.37 -7.00
N ASN A 202 7.68 -7.12 -5.92
CA ASN A 202 8.34 -6.65 -4.72
C ASN A 202 9.73 -7.26 -4.56
N ILE A 203 10.75 -6.42 -4.44
CA ILE A 203 12.14 -6.87 -4.26
C ILE A 203 12.33 -7.70 -2.98
N HIS A 204 11.64 -7.33 -1.90
CA HIS A 204 11.67 -8.09 -0.65
C HIS A 204 11.12 -9.50 -0.85
N ALA A 205 10.01 -9.62 -1.59
CA ALA A 205 9.43 -10.91 -1.94
C ALA A 205 10.38 -11.74 -2.80
N LEU A 206 10.96 -11.13 -3.85
CA LEU A 206 11.91 -11.79 -4.75
C LEU A 206 13.07 -12.44 -3.98
N TRP A 207 13.63 -11.76 -2.98
CA TRP A 207 14.76 -12.27 -2.20
C TRP A 207 14.37 -13.35 -1.20
N ASN A 208 13.20 -13.25 -0.58
CA ASN A 208 12.88 -14.16 0.51
C ASN A 208 12.16 -15.43 0.03
N ARG A 209 11.36 -15.37 -1.05
CA ARG A 209 10.43 -16.46 -1.44
C ARG A 209 11.04 -17.83 -1.72
N TYR A 210 12.32 -17.96 -2.03
CA TYR A 210 12.99 -19.26 -2.19
C TYR A 210 14.28 -19.39 -1.39
N SER A 211 14.46 -18.52 -0.37
CA SER A 211 15.69 -18.45 0.41
C SER A 211 15.80 -19.57 1.46
N TYR A 212 17.02 -19.90 1.87
CA TYR A 212 17.29 -20.77 3.01
C TYR A 212 16.72 -20.18 4.30
N LYS A 213 16.74 -18.84 4.46
CA LYS A 213 16.14 -18.17 5.61
C LYS A 213 14.65 -18.53 5.72
N THR A 214 13.93 -18.42 4.62
CA THR A 214 12.50 -18.75 4.55
C THR A 214 12.28 -20.23 4.76
N ALA A 215 13.03 -21.11 4.08
CA ALA A 215 12.96 -22.55 4.29
C ALA A 215 13.23 -22.95 5.76
N LYS A 216 14.16 -22.27 6.44
CA LYS A 216 14.46 -22.47 7.85
C LYS A 216 13.33 -22.03 8.78
N ALA A 217 12.59 -20.97 8.43
CA ALA A 217 11.42 -20.56 9.21
C ALA A 217 10.36 -21.68 9.27
N TYR A 218 10.19 -22.45 8.19
CA TYR A 218 9.30 -23.62 8.20
C TYR A 218 9.84 -24.79 9.03
N LEU A 219 11.16 -24.90 9.22
CA LEU A 219 11.80 -25.99 9.98
C LEU A 219 11.72 -25.83 11.49
N THR A 220 11.66 -24.60 12.02
CA THR A 220 11.67 -24.34 13.47
C THR A 220 10.30 -24.58 14.08
N ILE A 221 9.82 -25.82 14.07
CA ILE A 221 8.45 -26.17 14.49
C ILE A 221 8.09 -25.72 15.92
N ASP A 222 9.07 -25.57 16.82
CA ASP A 222 8.84 -25.16 18.22
C ASP A 222 8.28 -23.73 18.35
N ASN A 223 8.47 -22.87 17.34
CA ASN A 223 7.92 -21.52 17.32
C ASN A 223 6.81 -21.34 16.27
N ASN A 224 6.45 -22.40 15.54
CA ASN A 224 5.37 -22.39 14.57
C ASN A 224 4.04 -22.55 15.31
N MET A 225 3.33 -21.45 15.49
CA MET A 225 2.06 -21.43 16.20
C MET A 225 0.98 -20.77 15.35
N ILE A 226 -0.22 -21.33 15.40
CA ILE A 226 -1.41 -20.63 14.90
C ILE A 226 -1.67 -19.47 15.85
N SER A 227 -1.70 -18.25 15.33
CA SER A 227 -1.85 -17.05 16.13
C SER A 227 -3.32 -16.66 16.19
N GLU A 228 -3.91 -16.76 17.39
CA GLU A 228 -5.29 -16.36 17.65
C GLU A 228 -5.50 -14.85 17.53
N TRP A 229 -4.44 -14.05 17.68
CA TRP A 229 -4.52 -12.59 17.56
C TRP A 229 -5.08 -12.16 16.20
N TYR A 230 -4.68 -12.85 15.12
CA TYR A 230 -5.14 -12.55 13.76
C TYR A 230 -6.55 -13.05 13.47
N SER A 231 -7.13 -13.87 14.34
CA SER A 231 -8.51 -14.36 14.21
C SER A 231 -9.54 -13.51 14.96
N LYS A 232 -9.08 -12.43 15.62
CA LYS A 232 -9.98 -11.54 16.37
C LYS A 232 -10.89 -10.80 15.39
N PRO A 233 -12.22 -10.85 15.57
CA PRO A 233 -13.14 -10.09 14.73
C PRO A 233 -12.74 -8.62 14.64
N VAL A 234 -12.75 -8.09 13.42
CA VAL A 234 -12.54 -6.68 13.15
C VAL A 234 -13.88 -6.05 12.84
N ALA A 235 -14.13 -4.85 13.35
CA ALA A 235 -15.31 -4.09 12.98
C ALA A 235 -15.20 -3.69 11.50
N GLU A 236 -16.29 -3.87 10.76
CA GLU A 236 -16.37 -3.53 9.35
C GLU A 236 -16.96 -2.15 9.16
N HIS A 237 -16.53 -1.46 8.11
CA HIS A 237 -16.93 -0.09 7.85
C HIS A 237 -17.36 0.11 6.40
N ASP A 238 -18.54 0.71 6.23
CA ASP A 238 -19.04 1.07 4.91
C ASP A 238 -18.42 2.38 4.42
N LEU A 239 -17.64 2.31 3.35
CA LEU A 239 -17.07 3.47 2.68
C LEU A 239 -18.15 4.22 1.90
N LYS A 240 -18.69 5.26 2.54
CA LYS A 240 -19.49 6.29 1.89
C LYS A 240 -18.80 7.64 2.02
N ILE A 241 -18.58 8.30 0.88
CA ILE A 241 -17.98 9.63 0.83
C ILE A 241 -19.07 10.65 1.08
N LYS A 242 -18.77 11.63 1.95
CA LYS A 242 -19.62 12.80 2.16
C LYS A 242 -18.85 14.07 1.83
N ILE A 243 -19.38 14.85 0.88
CA ILE A 243 -18.82 16.16 0.51
C ILE A 243 -19.81 17.25 0.94
N PRO A 244 -19.43 18.16 1.86
CA PRO A 244 -20.25 19.31 2.22
C PRO A 244 -20.65 20.17 1.01
N PRO A 245 -21.68 21.03 1.12
CA PRO A 245 -21.97 22.05 0.11
C PRO A 245 -20.72 22.86 -0.20
N LYS A 246 -20.40 23.07 -1.47
CA LYS A 246 -19.18 23.79 -1.93
C LYS A 246 -17.85 23.17 -1.48
N GLY A 247 -17.88 21.99 -0.87
CA GLY A 247 -16.68 21.24 -0.50
C GLY A 247 -16.11 20.46 -1.68
N THR A 248 -14.88 19.97 -1.50
CA THR A 248 -14.19 19.17 -2.53
C THR A 248 -13.53 17.93 -1.96
N PHE A 249 -13.47 16.87 -2.74
CA PHE A 249 -12.70 15.65 -2.47
C PHE A 249 -11.67 15.43 -3.58
N GLU A 250 -10.39 15.43 -3.25
CA GLU A 250 -9.27 15.36 -4.21
C GLU A 250 -8.40 14.13 -3.96
N PHE A 251 -8.04 13.39 -5.02
CA PHE A 251 -7.15 12.22 -4.93
C PHE A 251 -6.56 11.80 -6.30
N PRO A 252 -5.46 11.04 -6.34
CA PRO A 252 -4.50 10.89 -5.24
C PRO A 252 -3.56 12.10 -5.23
N GLY A 253 -2.99 12.41 -4.06
CA GLY A 253 -1.95 13.41 -3.90
C GLY A 253 -1.09 13.14 -2.67
N LYS A 254 -0.02 13.90 -2.47
CA LYS A 254 0.79 13.90 -1.24
C LYS A 254 0.67 15.29 -0.62
N TYR A 255 -0.24 15.43 0.33
CA TYR A 255 -0.53 16.72 0.98
C TYR A 255 0.31 16.94 2.23
N GLU A 256 0.72 15.84 2.87
CA GLU A 256 1.61 15.85 4.03
C GLU A 256 3.01 15.39 3.66
N LYS A 257 4.03 16.01 4.29
CA LYS A 257 5.45 15.74 3.95
C LYS A 257 5.91 14.37 4.41
N SER A 258 5.44 13.94 5.58
CA SER A 258 5.87 12.72 6.26
C SER A 258 4.69 12.01 6.89
N LEU A 259 4.74 10.68 6.88
CA LEU A 259 3.90 9.81 7.68
C LEU A 259 4.81 9.03 8.62
N VAL A 260 4.43 8.95 9.89
CA VAL A 260 5.08 8.07 10.87
C VAL A 260 4.04 7.10 11.41
N ASN A 261 4.49 5.87 11.70
CA ASN A 261 3.67 4.89 12.36
C ASN A 261 3.55 5.18 13.88
N SER A 262 2.79 4.36 14.59
CA SER A 262 2.61 4.48 16.05
C SER A 262 3.90 4.33 16.87
N LYS A 263 4.98 3.81 16.27
CA LYS A 263 6.31 3.64 16.87
C LYS A 263 7.27 4.78 16.53
N GLY A 264 6.87 5.70 15.66
CA GLY A 264 7.68 6.81 15.17
C GLY A 264 8.60 6.48 13.99
N ASP A 265 8.54 5.25 13.46
CA ASP A 265 9.21 4.91 12.19
C ASP A 265 8.48 5.59 11.03
N SER A 266 9.21 6.11 10.04
CA SER A 266 8.54 6.76 8.91
C SER A 266 8.05 5.74 7.88
N VAL A 267 6.90 6.06 7.28
CA VAL A 267 6.28 5.31 6.19
C VAL A 267 6.61 6.06 4.90
N PHE A 268 7.18 5.37 3.92
CA PHE A 268 7.78 6.03 2.76
C PHE A 268 6.80 6.18 1.60
N SER A 269 6.06 5.13 1.33
CA SER A 269 5.17 5.02 0.18
C SER A 269 3.75 5.15 0.69
N TYR A 270 3.11 6.29 0.40
CA TYR A 270 1.70 6.52 0.70
C TYR A 270 1.13 7.56 -0.27
N ALA A 271 -0.19 7.54 -0.40
CA ALA A 271 -0.96 8.59 -1.04
C ALA A 271 -2.00 9.12 -0.08
N ASN A 272 -2.51 10.30 -0.39
CA ASN A 272 -3.55 10.96 0.34
C ASN A 272 -4.75 11.29 -0.55
N ALA A 273 -5.93 11.31 0.07
CA ALA A 273 -7.05 12.08 -0.40
C ALA A 273 -7.24 13.30 0.50
N LYS A 274 -7.83 14.37 -0.03
CA LYS A 274 -8.13 15.58 0.73
C LYS A 274 -9.60 15.94 0.61
N LEU A 275 -10.28 16.02 1.75
CA LEU A 275 -11.61 16.63 1.85
C LEU A 275 -11.46 18.08 2.33
N THR A 276 -11.96 19.02 1.55
CA THR A 276 -12.04 20.44 1.92
C THR A 276 -13.47 20.76 2.36
N ILE A 277 -13.59 21.23 3.60
CA ILE A 277 -14.83 21.64 4.25
C ILE A 277 -14.86 23.17 4.31
N PRO A 278 -15.85 23.83 3.69
CA PRO A 278 -15.94 25.29 3.71
C PRO A 278 -16.19 25.84 5.11
N LYS A 279 -15.70 27.06 5.33
CA LYS A 279 -15.97 27.85 6.53
C LYS A 279 -17.47 27.96 6.82
N GLY A 280 -17.83 27.89 8.09
CA GLY A 280 -19.21 28.01 8.59
C GLY A 280 -20.03 26.73 8.47
N TRP A 281 -19.49 25.68 7.86
CA TRP A 281 -20.17 24.39 7.80
C TRP A 281 -20.19 23.69 9.16
N THR A 282 -21.31 23.03 9.44
CA THR A 282 -21.50 22.15 10.60
C THR A 282 -22.16 20.85 10.15
N GLY A 283 -21.85 19.76 10.82
CA GLY A 283 -22.41 18.47 10.47
C GLY A 283 -21.48 17.30 10.73
N LYS A 284 -21.99 16.11 10.44
CA LYS A 284 -21.27 14.85 10.60
C LYS A 284 -20.47 14.51 9.35
N ILE A 285 -19.20 14.16 9.50
CA ILE A 285 -18.37 13.49 8.49
C ILE A 285 -18.09 12.08 9.01
N ASN A 286 -18.42 11.07 8.18
CA ASN A 286 -18.24 9.67 8.50
C ASN A 286 -17.67 8.96 7.26
N ILE A 287 -16.35 9.07 7.06
CA ILE A 287 -15.64 8.47 5.92
C ILE A 287 -14.58 7.53 6.50
N PRO A 288 -14.74 6.20 6.39
CA PRO A 288 -13.82 5.22 6.97
C PRO A 288 -12.54 5.07 6.14
N LEU A 289 -11.81 6.17 6.01
CA LEU A 289 -10.42 6.20 5.58
C LEU A 289 -9.58 6.69 6.75
N VAL A 290 -8.35 6.19 6.86
CA VAL A 290 -7.45 6.57 7.96
C VAL A 290 -7.07 8.04 7.83
N ILE A 291 -7.37 8.85 8.84
CA ILE A 291 -7.05 10.29 8.84
C ILE A 291 -5.54 10.48 9.02
N HIS A 292 -4.83 11.04 8.05
CA HIS A 292 -3.43 11.48 8.25
C HIS A 292 -3.38 12.72 9.15
N SER A 293 -4.13 13.78 8.80
CA SER A 293 -4.15 15.05 9.53
C SER A 293 -5.49 15.77 9.33
N ILE A 294 -5.77 16.74 10.21
CA ILE A 294 -6.86 17.70 10.06
C ILE A 294 -6.25 19.09 10.24
N ASN A 295 -6.42 19.94 9.24
CA ASN A 295 -5.84 21.28 9.18
C ASN A 295 -6.96 22.33 9.09
N GLY A 296 -6.73 23.54 9.61
CA GLY A 296 -7.71 24.62 9.64
C GLY A 296 -8.06 25.05 11.07
N LYS A 297 -9.23 25.67 11.26
CA LYS A 297 -9.70 26.16 12.56
C LYS A 297 -11.17 25.83 12.79
N GLY A 298 -11.50 25.46 14.01
CA GLY A 298 -12.86 25.13 14.41
C GLY A 298 -12.91 24.14 15.56
N LEU A 299 -14.11 23.65 15.84
CA LEU A 299 -14.43 22.73 16.93
C LEU A 299 -15.12 21.49 16.37
N LEU A 300 -14.62 20.32 16.72
CA LEU A 300 -15.24 19.04 16.38
C LEU A 300 -15.34 18.12 17.59
N ASN A 301 -16.29 17.19 17.52
CA ASN A 301 -16.51 16.15 18.52
C ASN A 301 -16.15 14.78 17.93
N ILE A 302 -15.31 14.04 18.63
CA ILE A 302 -14.94 12.65 18.33
C ILE A 302 -15.26 11.82 19.57
N SER A 303 -16.07 10.78 19.41
CA SER A 303 -16.45 9.85 20.49
C SER A 303 -16.94 10.55 21.77
N GLY A 304 -17.72 11.63 21.61
CA GLY A 304 -18.29 12.39 22.73
C GLY A 304 -17.35 13.44 23.33
N LYS A 305 -16.09 13.54 22.90
CA LYS A 305 -15.13 14.53 23.38
C LYS A 305 -14.87 15.62 22.34
N GLU A 306 -14.78 16.86 22.81
CA GLU A 306 -14.52 18.03 21.96
C GLU A 306 -13.03 18.31 21.78
N TYR A 307 -12.68 18.75 20.57
CA TYR A 307 -11.33 19.06 20.14
C TYR A 307 -11.31 20.31 19.27
N GLU A 308 -10.42 21.24 19.60
CA GLU A 308 -10.04 22.34 18.70
C GLU A 308 -9.09 21.80 17.62
N ILE A 309 -9.34 22.18 16.35
CA ILE A 309 -8.69 21.57 15.19
C ILE A 309 -7.17 21.83 15.13
N ASP A 310 -6.74 23.05 15.45
CA ASP A 310 -5.34 23.46 15.37
C ASP A 310 -4.51 23.14 16.62
N MET A 311 -5.09 22.43 17.59
CA MET A 311 -4.49 22.18 18.89
C MET A 311 -3.84 20.79 18.99
N GLU A 312 -2.75 20.72 19.76
CA GLU A 312 -1.96 19.49 19.97
C GLU A 312 -2.76 18.28 20.48
N PRO A 313 -3.79 18.39 21.34
CA PRO A 313 -4.57 17.22 21.78
C PRO A 313 -5.23 16.45 20.63
N LEU A 314 -5.70 17.13 19.58
CA LEU A 314 -6.27 16.46 18.41
C LEU A 314 -5.19 15.77 17.58
N LYS A 315 -4.06 16.46 17.33
CA LYS A 315 -2.92 15.88 16.60
C LYS A 315 -2.37 14.66 17.32
N ALA A 316 -2.23 14.73 18.64
CA ALA A 316 -1.79 13.61 19.46
C ALA A 316 -2.77 12.43 19.40
N LEU A 317 -4.08 12.68 19.44
CA LEU A 317 -5.10 11.65 19.27
C LEU A 317 -4.95 10.93 17.92
N ILE A 318 -4.87 11.69 16.83
CA ILE A 318 -4.70 11.18 15.47
C ILE A 318 -3.40 10.37 15.37
N ASN A 319 -2.27 10.92 15.80
CA ASN A 319 -0.96 10.28 15.71
C ASN A 319 -0.81 9.02 16.59
N LYS A 320 -1.60 8.89 17.66
CA LYS A 320 -1.53 7.71 18.53
C LYS A 320 -2.03 6.43 17.86
N ARG A 321 -2.98 6.55 16.91
CA ARG A 321 -3.53 5.43 16.11
C ARG A 321 -4.07 4.24 16.93
N THR A 322 -4.37 4.41 18.22
CA THR A 322 -4.87 3.32 19.06
C THR A 322 -6.28 2.92 18.67
N GLU A 323 -7.09 3.89 18.24
CA GLU A 323 -8.47 3.73 17.80
C GLU A 323 -8.61 4.16 16.35
N PHE A 324 -9.55 3.54 15.64
CA PHE A 324 -9.88 3.95 14.28
C PHE A 324 -10.85 5.13 14.33
N ILE A 325 -10.35 6.31 13.98
CA ILE A 325 -11.13 7.56 13.98
C ILE A 325 -11.59 7.86 12.56
N TYR A 326 -12.90 7.84 12.36
CA TYR A 326 -13.53 8.12 11.07
C TYR A 326 -14.88 8.84 11.19
N ASP A 327 -15.52 8.73 12.36
CA ASP A 327 -16.73 9.48 12.71
C ASP A 327 -16.39 10.78 13.46
N MET A 328 -16.73 11.92 12.86
CA MET A 328 -16.49 13.25 13.40
C MET A 328 -17.73 14.12 13.25
N GLN A 329 -18.11 14.81 14.32
CA GLN A 329 -19.16 15.84 14.29
C GLN A 329 -18.53 17.23 14.37
N PHE A 330 -18.54 17.98 13.28
CA PHE A 330 -18.14 19.39 13.26
C PHE A 330 -19.22 20.23 13.93
N LYS A 331 -18.83 20.95 14.97
CA LYS A 331 -19.68 21.91 15.70
C LYS A 331 -19.53 23.32 15.12
N GLN A 332 -18.32 23.64 14.67
CA GLN A 332 -17.96 24.94 14.14
C GLN A 332 -16.74 24.81 13.22
N THR A 333 -16.73 25.55 12.12
CA THR A 333 -15.57 25.71 11.22
C THR A 333 -15.31 27.20 11.00
N ASP A 334 -14.28 27.72 11.65
CA ASP A 334 -13.95 29.17 11.66
C ASP A 334 -13.21 29.62 10.41
N ASP A 335 -12.58 28.65 9.75
CA ASP A 335 -11.91 28.75 8.46
C ASP A 335 -12.26 27.53 7.60
N THR A 336 -11.72 27.49 6.40
CA THR A 336 -11.67 26.26 5.60
C THR A 336 -10.92 25.18 6.37
N VAL A 337 -11.53 24.01 6.51
CA VAL A 337 -10.92 22.84 7.14
C VAL A 337 -10.54 21.84 6.06
N GLU A 338 -9.36 21.26 6.17
CA GLU A 338 -8.89 20.18 5.30
C GLU A 338 -8.71 18.91 6.13
N ILE A 339 -9.41 17.83 5.77
CA ILE A 339 -9.14 16.49 6.31
C ILE A 339 -8.29 15.75 5.28
N ILE A 340 -7.08 15.37 5.67
CA ILE A 340 -6.19 14.58 4.85
C ILE A 340 -6.36 13.12 5.25
N TYR A 341 -6.79 12.29 4.33
CA TYR A 341 -6.91 10.84 4.51
C TYR A 341 -5.73 10.13 3.88
N LEU A 342 -5.33 8.98 4.40
CA LEU A 342 -4.53 7.99 3.70
C LEU A 342 -5.42 7.24 2.70
N VAL A 343 -4.92 7.06 1.49
CA VAL A 343 -5.56 6.23 0.47
C VAL A 343 -4.53 5.31 -0.16
N ASN A 344 -4.96 4.10 -0.53
CA ASN A 344 -4.07 3.13 -1.14
C ASN A 344 -3.70 3.61 -2.55
N PRO A 345 -2.41 3.92 -2.84
CA PRO A 345 -1.99 4.37 -4.15
C PRO A 345 -2.25 3.34 -5.26
N LEU A 346 -2.37 2.05 -4.94
CA LEU A 346 -2.67 1.00 -5.92
C LEU A 346 -4.16 0.98 -6.33
N VAL A 347 -5.05 1.52 -5.50
CA VAL A 347 -6.50 1.64 -5.77
C VAL A 347 -6.84 3.04 -6.33
N PHE A 348 -6.30 4.09 -5.71
CA PHE A 348 -6.58 5.47 -6.08
C PHE A 348 -5.65 6.01 -7.19
N GLY A 349 -4.65 5.23 -7.61
CA GLY A 349 -3.73 5.57 -8.67
C GLY A 349 -4.45 5.76 -10.01
N LEU A 350 -4.12 6.85 -10.72
CA LEU A 350 -4.71 7.11 -12.03
C LEU A 350 -4.05 6.29 -13.12
N SER A 351 -4.85 5.92 -14.12
CA SER A 351 -4.43 5.39 -15.42
C SER A 351 -4.66 6.44 -16.51
N LYS A 352 -4.36 6.10 -17.77
CA LYS A 352 -4.65 7.02 -18.90
C LYS A 352 -6.14 7.30 -19.05
N GLU A 353 -6.95 6.28 -18.79
CA GLU A 353 -8.42 6.32 -18.77
C GLU A 353 -8.87 5.90 -17.38
N ASN A 354 -9.85 6.60 -16.82
CA ASN A 354 -10.31 6.38 -15.45
C ASN A 354 -11.83 6.42 -15.43
N LEU A 355 -12.46 5.28 -15.17
CA LEU A 355 -13.89 5.19 -14.97
C LEU A 355 -14.22 5.46 -13.51
N LEU A 356 -15.03 6.49 -13.26
CA LEU A 356 -15.60 6.79 -11.97
C LEU A 356 -17.10 6.56 -11.99
N VAL A 357 -17.61 5.91 -10.95
CA VAL A 357 -19.04 5.74 -10.72
C VAL A 357 -19.36 6.18 -9.30
N ALA A 358 -20.19 7.22 -9.18
CA ALA A 358 -20.70 7.71 -7.90
C ALA A 358 -22.19 7.41 -7.79
N GLU A 359 -22.59 6.74 -6.71
CA GLU A 359 -23.97 6.31 -6.47
C GLU A 359 -24.43 6.74 -5.08
N GLY A 360 -25.52 7.52 -5.01
CA GLY A 360 -26.06 8.02 -3.75
C GLY A 360 -26.86 9.31 -3.90
N TYR A 361 -26.94 10.08 -2.82
CA TYR A 361 -27.72 11.31 -2.75
C TYR A 361 -26.92 12.52 -3.24
N ASN A 362 -27.61 13.37 -4.00
CA ASN A 362 -27.07 14.63 -4.54
C ASN A 362 -25.84 14.44 -5.46
N THR A 363 -25.68 13.25 -6.04
CA THR A 363 -24.58 12.91 -6.96
C THR A 363 -24.61 13.72 -8.25
N LYS A 364 -25.80 14.11 -8.73
CA LYS A 364 -25.96 14.98 -9.91
C LYS A 364 -25.38 16.40 -9.73
N LEU A 365 -25.13 16.81 -8.49
CA LEU A 365 -24.53 18.10 -8.14
C LEU A 365 -22.99 18.01 -8.05
N LEU A 366 -22.42 16.83 -8.29
CA LEU A 366 -20.99 16.62 -8.27
C LEU A 366 -20.38 16.90 -9.64
N ASP A 367 -19.29 17.65 -9.63
CA ASP A 367 -18.46 17.93 -10.79
C ASP A 367 -17.14 17.17 -10.66
N PHE A 368 -16.82 16.36 -11.67
CA PHE A 368 -15.64 15.49 -11.70
C PHE A 368 -14.66 16.00 -12.74
N ARG A 369 -13.41 16.27 -12.34
CA ARG A 369 -12.38 16.78 -13.25
C ARG A 369 -11.02 16.19 -12.95
N ILE A 370 -10.17 16.09 -13.98
CA ILE A 370 -8.74 15.90 -13.79
C ILE A 370 -8.05 17.25 -13.63
N VAL A 371 -7.19 17.34 -12.62
CA VAL A 371 -6.38 18.51 -12.31
C VAL A 371 -4.91 18.12 -12.35
N LYS A 372 -4.07 19.00 -12.88
CA LYS A 372 -2.62 18.81 -12.86
C LYS A 372 -2.09 18.96 -11.44
N LEU A 373 -1.29 17.99 -11.03
CA LEU A 373 -0.70 17.96 -9.71
C LEU A 373 0.64 18.72 -9.69
N ASN A 374 0.82 19.58 -8.69
CA ASN A 374 2.11 20.22 -8.44
C ASN A 374 3.18 19.18 -8.13
N GLN A 375 4.42 19.42 -8.55
CA GLN A 375 5.52 18.46 -8.41
C GLN A 375 5.73 18.02 -6.95
N SER A 376 5.60 18.95 -5.99
CA SER A 376 5.74 18.66 -4.55
C SER A 376 4.65 17.76 -3.98
N LYS A 377 3.50 17.65 -4.66
CA LYS A 377 2.38 16.82 -4.24
C LYS A 377 2.37 15.45 -4.93
N ARG A 378 3.29 15.18 -5.87
CA ARG A 378 3.29 13.93 -6.63
C ARG A 378 3.48 12.74 -5.70
N ILE A 379 2.67 11.72 -5.93
CA ILE A 379 2.78 10.47 -5.22
C ILE A 379 3.97 9.68 -5.78
N ASN A 380 4.76 9.12 -4.87
CA ASN A 380 5.70 8.09 -5.23
C ASN A 380 4.94 6.79 -5.14
N PHE A 381 4.62 6.18 -6.28
CA PHE A 381 4.08 4.85 -6.27
C PHE A 381 5.12 3.89 -5.69
N PRO A 382 4.69 2.85 -4.94
CA PRO A 382 5.60 1.76 -4.62
C PRO A 382 6.19 1.26 -5.94
N PRO A 383 7.52 1.13 -6.05
CA PRO A 383 8.15 0.79 -7.31
C PRO A 383 7.63 -0.58 -7.76
N LYS A 384 6.98 -0.61 -8.93
CA LYS A 384 6.60 -1.84 -9.61
C LYS A 384 7.80 -2.27 -10.43
N TYR A 385 8.53 -3.27 -9.94
CA TYR A 385 9.60 -3.88 -10.72
C TYR A 385 9.03 -5.09 -11.41
N ASP A 386 8.99 -5.06 -12.74
CA ASP A 386 8.82 -6.29 -13.51
C ASP A 386 10.20 -6.94 -13.58
N PHE A 387 10.51 -7.77 -12.59
CA PHE A 387 11.77 -8.50 -12.58
C PHE A 387 11.75 -9.56 -13.67
N PRO A 388 12.67 -9.50 -14.64
CA PRO A 388 12.75 -10.53 -15.67
C PRO A 388 13.15 -11.86 -15.03
N GLU A 389 12.81 -12.97 -15.68
CA GLU A 389 12.97 -14.33 -15.15
C GLU A 389 14.43 -14.64 -14.75
N GLU A 390 15.41 -13.95 -15.36
CA GLU A 390 16.84 -14.04 -15.06
C GLU A 390 17.23 -13.45 -13.68
N ALA A 391 16.49 -12.46 -13.16
CA ALA A 391 16.72 -11.91 -11.82
C ALA A 391 16.51 -12.97 -10.71
N PHE A 392 15.74 -14.01 -11.01
CA PHE A 392 15.51 -15.17 -10.16
C PHE A 392 16.79 -15.96 -9.89
N ASN A 393 17.70 -16.02 -10.86
CA ASN A 393 19.00 -16.66 -10.68
C ASN A 393 19.84 -15.92 -9.64
N VAL A 394 19.67 -14.60 -9.49
CA VAL A 394 20.39 -13.78 -8.51
C VAL A 394 19.94 -14.08 -7.06
N ALA A 395 18.66 -14.36 -6.82
CA ALA A 395 18.16 -14.66 -5.47
C ALA A 395 18.62 -16.05 -4.97
N ASN A 396 18.55 -17.09 -5.82
CA ASN A 396 19.08 -18.43 -5.50
C ASN A 396 20.61 -18.41 -5.31
N TYR A 397 21.28 -17.53 -6.03
CA TYR A 397 22.70 -17.28 -5.93
C TYR A 397 23.11 -16.57 -4.63
N MET A 398 22.32 -15.59 -4.16
CA MET A 398 22.50 -14.96 -2.85
C MET A 398 22.38 -15.92 -1.66
N ASP A 399 21.68 -17.03 -1.84
CA ASP A 399 21.55 -18.08 -0.83
C ASP A 399 22.80 -18.97 -0.73
N GLN A 400 23.48 -19.22 -1.85
CA GLN A 400 24.83 -19.86 -1.88
C GLN A 400 25.91 -18.96 -1.29
N LEU A 401 25.63 -17.65 -1.21
CA LEU A 401 26.49 -16.61 -0.69
C LEU A 401 26.40 -16.44 0.84
N PHE A 402 25.83 -17.40 1.57
CA PHE A 402 25.93 -17.47 3.04
C PHE A 402 27.40 -17.43 3.54
N ASN A 403 28.36 -17.80 2.69
CA ASN A 403 29.81 -17.66 2.94
C ASN A 403 30.32 -16.20 2.82
N LEU A 404 29.62 -15.29 2.13
CA LEU A 404 29.95 -13.86 2.08
C LEU A 404 29.82 -13.16 3.43
N ARG A 405 28.99 -13.68 4.34
CA ARG A 405 28.74 -13.11 5.68
C ARG A 405 30.00 -12.95 6.53
N LYS A 406 31.08 -13.67 6.21
CA LYS A 406 32.37 -13.58 6.89
C LYS A 406 33.22 -12.40 6.41
N LEU A 407 32.94 -11.85 5.22
CA LEU A 407 33.77 -10.83 4.58
C LEU A 407 33.18 -9.44 4.80
N LYS A 408 33.59 -8.81 5.90
CA LYS A 408 33.26 -7.40 6.19
C LYS A 408 33.96 -6.49 5.19
N ILE A 409 33.20 -5.66 4.49
CA ILE A 409 33.68 -4.59 3.62
C ILE A 409 34.24 -3.48 4.50
N LYS A 410 35.57 -3.34 4.53
CA LYS A 410 36.25 -2.26 5.26
C LYS A 410 36.84 -1.21 4.33
N LYS A 411 37.11 -1.59 3.08
CA LYS A 411 37.70 -0.74 2.05
C LYS A 411 37.13 -1.08 0.68
N ARG A 412 37.30 -0.18 -0.28
CA ARG A 412 36.87 -0.32 -1.69
C ARG A 412 37.26 -1.67 -2.30
N SER A 413 38.47 -2.18 -2.00
CA SER A 413 38.90 -3.48 -2.54
C SER A 413 38.10 -4.69 -2.03
N ASP A 414 37.43 -4.58 -0.87
CA ASP A 414 36.60 -5.66 -0.35
C ASP A 414 35.26 -5.77 -1.09
N ILE A 415 34.77 -4.68 -1.70
CA ILE A 415 33.61 -4.68 -2.61
C ILE A 415 33.90 -5.60 -3.79
N TYR A 416 35.06 -5.47 -4.43
CA TYR A 416 35.42 -6.32 -5.57
C TYR A 416 35.66 -7.77 -5.16
N LYS A 417 36.19 -8.05 -3.95
CA LYS A 417 36.28 -9.43 -3.44
C LYS A 417 34.90 -10.04 -3.25
N LYS A 418 33.97 -9.28 -2.69
CA LYS A 418 32.57 -9.71 -2.52
C LYS A 418 31.90 -9.90 -3.89
N LEU A 419 32.17 -9.04 -4.87
CA LEU A 419 31.73 -9.18 -6.27
C LEU A 419 32.31 -10.44 -6.95
N ILE A 420 33.59 -10.75 -6.78
CA ILE A 420 34.20 -11.97 -7.33
C ILE A 420 33.51 -13.19 -6.74
N LEU A 421 33.35 -13.22 -5.42
CA LEU A 421 32.69 -14.32 -4.72
C LEU A 421 31.23 -14.47 -5.14
N ILE A 422 30.54 -13.35 -5.40
CA ILE A 422 29.27 -13.33 -6.11
C ILE A 422 29.50 -14.06 -7.44
N ILE A 423 30.19 -13.47 -8.41
CA ILE A 423 30.33 -13.99 -9.79
C ILE A 423 30.69 -15.48 -9.86
N THR A 424 31.66 -15.93 -9.06
CA THR A 424 32.14 -17.32 -9.04
C THR A 424 31.23 -18.30 -8.33
N ALA A 425 30.29 -17.85 -7.48
CA ALA A 425 29.26 -18.72 -6.92
C ALA A 425 28.24 -19.17 -7.98
N ASN A 426 28.26 -18.61 -9.20
CA ASN A 426 27.32 -18.96 -10.24
C ASN A 426 27.91 -20.12 -11.05
N ASN A 427 27.68 -21.34 -10.57
CA ASN A 427 28.17 -22.56 -11.19
C ASN A 427 27.58 -22.85 -12.58
N THR A 428 26.64 -22.02 -13.07
CA THR A 428 26.05 -22.16 -14.41
C THR A 428 26.79 -21.36 -15.48
N LEU A 429 27.65 -20.40 -15.09
CA LEU A 429 28.42 -19.60 -16.03
C LEU A 429 29.68 -20.33 -16.48
N LYS A 430 29.98 -20.25 -17.77
CA LYS A 430 31.30 -20.61 -18.30
C LYS A 430 32.34 -19.61 -17.79
N GLN A 431 33.61 -20.02 -17.78
CA GLN A 431 34.70 -19.17 -17.32
C GLN A 431 34.77 -17.82 -18.06
N GLU A 432 34.62 -17.84 -19.39
CA GLU A 432 34.61 -16.63 -20.21
C GLU A 432 33.46 -15.66 -19.83
N GLU A 433 32.26 -16.21 -19.58
CA GLU A 433 31.10 -15.43 -19.16
C GLU A 433 31.27 -14.84 -17.74
N MET A 434 31.97 -15.55 -16.85
CA MET A 434 32.34 -15.04 -15.52
C MET A 434 33.32 -13.87 -15.63
N GLU A 435 34.32 -13.98 -16.51
CA GLU A 435 35.31 -12.91 -16.74
C GLU A 435 34.66 -11.66 -17.34
N ASP A 436 33.76 -11.83 -18.30
CA ASP A 436 33.02 -10.72 -18.91
C ASP A 436 32.10 -10.02 -17.92
N ARG A 437 31.33 -10.78 -17.13
CA ARG A 437 30.51 -10.23 -16.06
C ARG A 437 31.36 -9.49 -15.03
N TYR A 438 32.51 -10.04 -14.64
CA TYR A 438 33.40 -9.38 -13.69
C TYR A 438 33.90 -8.06 -14.24
N ARG A 439 34.37 -8.02 -15.49
CA ARG A 439 34.82 -6.79 -16.14
C ARG A 439 33.72 -5.74 -16.20
N PHE A 440 32.50 -6.12 -16.53
CA PHE A 440 31.34 -5.22 -16.57
C PHE A 440 31.06 -4.61 -15.20
N PHE A 441 30.82 -5.44 -14.17
CA PHE A 441 30.50 -4.97 -12.82
C PHE A 441 31.65 -4.19 -12.21
N TYR A 442 32.89 -4.65 -12.39
CA TYR A 442 34.08 -3.96 -11.90
C TYR A 442 34.12 -2.52 -12.44
N LYS A 443 34.06 -2.35 -13.77
CA LYS A 443 34.12 -1.04 -14.40
C LYS A 443 33.00 -0.11 -13.92
N LYS A 444 31.77 -0.64 -13.84
CA LYS A 444 30.61 0.17 -13.46
C LYS A 444 30.63 0.57 -11.99
N ILE A 445 30.96 -0.35 -11.08
CA ILE A 445 31.18 -0.05 -9.65
C ILE A 445 32.31 0.95 -9.48
N ASP A 446 33.40 0.81 -10.24
CA ASP A 446 34.53 1.72 -10.20
C ASP A 446 34.11 3.15 -10.58
N ASN A 447 33.33 3.29 -11.65
CA ASN A 447 32.78 4.57 -12.08
C ASN A 447 31.85 5.19 -11.03
N ILE A 448 30.97 4.39 -10.42
CA ILE A 448 30.06 4.85 -9.36
C ILE A 448 30.87 5.35 -8.16
N LEU A 449 31.79 4.55 -7.65
CA LEU A 449 32.58 4.89 -6.46
C LEU A 449 33.51 6.10 -6.69
N SER A 450 33.98 6.30 -7.92
CA SER A 450 34.78 7.47 -8.30
C SER A 450 33.94 8.74 -8.49
N SER A 451 32.63 8.61 -8.70
CA SER A 451 31.70 9.74 -8.95
C SER A 451 30.94 10.21 -7.70
N VAL A 452 31.12 9.55 -6.55
CA VAL A 452 30.55 9.99 -5.27
C VAL A 452 31.39 11.15 -4.72
N ASN A 453 30.80 12.35 -4.68
CA ASN A 453 31.49 13.64 -4.57
C ASN A 453 32.14 13.97 -3.21
N SER A 454 32.12 13.06 -2.23
CA SER A 454 32.86 13.28 -0.98
C SER A 454 33.39 11.99 -0.37
N GLU A 455 34.60 12.07 0.20
CA GLU A 455 35.27 10.95 0.88
C GLU A 455 34.40 10.39 2.01
N THR A 456 33.70 11.25 2.76
CA THR A 456 32.76 10.86 3.82
C THR A 456 31.59 10.04 3.29
N LYS A 457 30.93 10.49 2.20
CA LYS A 457 29.80 9.77 1.59
C LYS A 457 30.23 8.42 1.02
N SER A 458 31.40 8.37 0.40
CA SER A 458 31.99 7.12 -0.09
C SER A 458 32.24 6.14 1.06
N VAL A 459 32.77 6.60 2.20
CA VAL A 459 33.01 5.74 3.38
C VAL A 459 31.70 5.24 4.00
N GLU A 460 30.68 6.09 4.12
CA GLU A 460 29.36 5.70 4.65
C GLU A 460 28.64 4.71 3.74
N PHE A 461 28.68 4.94 2.43
CA PHE A 461 28.18 4.01 1.44
C PHE A 461 28.91 2.67 1.49
N VAL A 462 30.24 2.66 1.49
CA VAL A 462 31.04 1.43 1.62
C VAL A 462 30.68 0.67 2.91
N LYS A 463 30.39 1.38 4.00
CA LYS A 463 29.95 0.76 5.27
C LYS A 463 28.54 0.17 5.17
N SER A 464 27.59 0.82 4.49
CA SER A 464 26.22 0.31 4.36
C SER A 464 26.17 -1.02 3.58
N LEU A 465 27.08 -1.19 2.61
CA LEU A 465 27.26 -2.43 1.86
C LEU A 465 27.73 -3.64 2.70
N ASN A 466 28.07 -3.45 3.99
CA ASN A 466 28.33 -4.58 4.89
C ASN A 466 27.08 -5.41 5.17
N ASP A 467 25.90 -4.79 5.10
CA ASP A 467 24.66 -5.52 5.18
C ASP A 467 24.37 -6.16 3.82
N ASP A 468 24.15 -7.48 3.85
CA ASP A 468 24.04 -8.31 2.64
C ASP A 468 22.88 -7.87 1.75
N ILE A 469 21.83 -7.30 2.33
CA ILE A 469 20.69 -6.78 1.58
C ILE A 469 21.14 -5.56 0.78
N TYR A 470 21.88 -4.62 1.40
CA TYR A 470 22.37 -3.42 0.70
C TYR A 470 23.38 -3.73 -0.39
N PHE A 471 24.25 -4.72 -0.15
CA PHE A 471 25.16 -5.17 -1.19
C PHE A 471 24.42 -5.77 -2.38
N SER A 472 23.39 -6.57 -2.11
CA SER A 472 22.55 -7.20 -3.13
C SER A 472 21.77 -6.16 -3.95
N VAL A 473 21.17 -5.19 -3.27
CA VAL A 473 20.53 -4.02 -3.91
C VAL A 473 21.54 -3.32 -4.80
N PHE A 474 22.72 -3.02 -4.26
CA PHE A 474 23.72 -2.27 -4.99
C PHE A 474 24.13 -3.00 -6.27
N ILE A 475 24.38 -4.31 -6.22
CA ILE A 475 24.68 -5.09 -7.44
C ILE A 475 23.50 -5.10 -8.41
N SER A 476 22.27 -5.24 -7.93
CA SER A 476 21.07 -5.18 -8.78
C SER A 476 20.91 -3.82 -9.46
N LEU A 477 21.16 -2.72 -8.74
CA LEU A 477 21.13 -1.36 -9.29
C LEU A 477 22.25 -1.19 -10.33
N VAL A 478 23.46 -1.66 -10.04
CA VAL A 478 24.59 -1.65 -10.99
C VAL A 478 24.25 -2.41 -12.26
N GLU A 479 23.50 -3.51 -12.18
CA GLU A 479 23.12 -4.26 -13.38
C GLU A 479 22.10 -3.50 -14.25
N HIS A 480 21.15 -2.77 -13.65
CA HIS A 480 19.95 -2.28 -14.35
C HIS A 480 19.87 -0.76 -14.54
N LEU A 481 20.63 0.05 -13.80
CA LEU A 481 20.56 1.52 -13.87
C LEU A 481 21.85 2.12 -14.43
N GLU A 482 21.76 3.31 -15.02
CA GLU A 482 22.95 4.04 -15.46
C GLU A 482 23.76 4.56 -14.27
N THR A 483 25.05 4.85 -14.50
CA THR A 483 25.99 5.25 -13.44
C THR A 483 25.49 6.51 -12.72
N GLU A 484 24.99 7.48 -13.48
CA GLU A 484 24.53 8.78 -13.00
C GLU A 484 23.29 8.66 -12.10
N GLU A 485 22.40 7.72 -12.41
CA GLU A 485 21.20 7.44 -11.61
C GLU A 485 21.56 6.86 -10.24
N ILE A 486 22.51 5.91 -10.22
CA ILE A 486 23.00 5.30 -8.98
C ILE A 486 23.75 6.34 -8.13
N VAL A 487 24.57 7.18 -8.78
CA VAL A 487 25.30 8.26 -8.12
C VAL A 487 24.35 9.30 -7.52
N ALA A 488 23.25 9.63 -8.21
CA ALA A 488 22.21 10.50 -7.67
C ALA A 488 21.55 9.88 -6.42
N ILE A 489 21.22 8.58 -6.45
CA ILE A 489 20.67 7.84 -5.30
C ILE A 489 21.62 7.90 -4.10
N ILE A 490 22.92 7.67 -4.32
CA ILE A 490 23.94 7.69 -3.25
C ILE A 490 24.14 9.12 -2.73
N ASN A 491 24.26 10.11 -3.61
CA ASN A 491 24.56 11.50 -3.24
C ASN A 491 23.41 12.20 -2.50
N ASP A 492 22.17 11.82 -2.79
CA ASP A 492 20.98 12.31 -2.10
C ASP A 492 20.93 11.85 -0.63
N GLY A 493 21.86 11.00 -0.18
CA GLY A 493 21.90 10.47 1.19
C GLY A 493 20.69 9.61 1.53
N ARG A 494 19.87 9.29 0.53
CA ARG A 494 18.70 8.41 0.65
C ARG A 494 19.23 6.99 0.64
N ASN A 495 19.48 6.49 1.85
CA ASN A 495 19.85 5.10 2.07
C ASN A 495 18.81 4.19 1.39
N PRO A 496 19.18 3.32 0.43
CA PRO A 496 18.17 2.61 -0.37
C PRO A 496 17.31 1.63 0.44
N ILE A 497 17.65 1.35 1.71
CA ILE A 497 16.85 0.51 2.62
C ILE A 497 16.74 1.01 4.10
N ASN A 498 17.58 1.94 4.61
CA ASN A 498 17.49 2.36 6.03
C ASN A 498 16.86 3.75 6.22
N HIS A 499 15.56 3.76 6.50
CA HIS A 499 15.06 4.35 7.75
C HIS A 499 15.76 3.67 8.95
N ASN A 500 15.83 4.36 10.09
CA ASN A 500 16.34 3.87 11.39
C ASN A 500 17.86 4.00 11.60
N LYS A 501 18.28 5.23 11.93
CA LYS A 501 18.96 5.51 13.20
C LYS A 501 18.82 7.00 13.57
N THR A 502 18.20 7.21 14.71
CA THR A 502 17.99 8.46 15.43
C THR A 502 19.27 9.27 15.62
N HIS A 503 19.17 10.58 15.37
CA HIS A 503 20.08 11.58 15.88
C HIS A 503 20.07 11.57 17.43
N THR A 504 21.26 11.48 18.02
CA THR A 504 21.52 11.81 19.43
C THR A 504 22.42 13.03 19.50
N GLY A 505 21.89 14.12 20.08
CA GLY A 505 22.61 15.28 20.67
C GLY A 505 23.27 16.25 19.67
N GLY A 506 23.24 17.57 19.84
CA GLY A 506 22.87 18.41 20.97
C GLY A 506 23.66 19.73 20.86
N ILE A 507 22.95 20.85 21.06
CA ILE A 507 23.33 22.28 20.92
C ILE A 507 23.29 22.81 19.47
#